data_AF-A0A182NZX7-F1
#
_entry.id   AF-A0A182NZX7-F1
#
_cell.length_a   1.000
_cell.length_b   1.000
_cell.length_c   1.000
_cell.angle_alpha   90.00
_cell.angle_beta   90.00
_cell.angle_gamma   90.00
#
_symmetry.space_group_name_H-M   'P 1'
#
loop_
_entity.id
_entity.type
_entity.pdbx_description
1 polymer ?
#
loop_
_entity_poly.entity_id
_entity_poly.type
_entity_poly.pdbx_seq_one_letter_code
_entity_poly.pdbx_strand_id
1 'polypeptide(L)'
;MEVDMFVTDVMIGTLDAGSSSSGGVGVAIATASTSTEWPRSPRVDEAGGSSWLNKPPMERFIDILDQLDTKVESLRKEAMVLRDQKDFLAMSVDLLKNNEYLTGLNENEREEIDCYVQRISSRLGTVELNVCTVRDQAQEDSLHHVNSLIDLIIASADPVISRQKCQQYLNACSTTDTSVYTDIDPNTVCTDKKFESVLLGCTLDDQKTIKKRLQALLVYLTQQTIIH
;
A
#
# COMPACT_ATOMS: atom_id res chain seq x y z
N MET A 1 -24.28 14.04 4.76
CA MET A 1 -23.60 13.82 6.06
C MET A 1 -22.23 13.14 5.90
N GLU A 2 -22.08 12.04 5.15
CA GLU A 2 -20.73 11.49 4.87
C GLU A 2 -19.92 12.30 3.84
N VAL A 3 -20.60 12.91 2.85
CA VAL A 3 -19.92 13.72 1.80
C VAL A 3 -19.35 15.04 2.36
N ASP A 4 -20.05 15.66 3.32
CA ASP A 4 -19.55 16.85 4.03
C ASP A 4 -18.26 16.54 4.80
N MET A 5 -18.17 15.37 5.44
CA MET A 5 -16.99 14.97 6.20
C MET A 5 -15.76 14.83 5.29
N PHE A 6 -15.94 14.30 4.08
CA PHE A 6 -14.85 14.08 3.12
C PHE A 6 -14.37 15.38 2.43
N VAL A 7 -15.29 16.30 2.10
CA VAL A 7 -14.92 17.66 1.62
C VAL A 7 -14.20 18.43 2.73
N THR A 8 -14.63 18.23 3.98
CA THR A 8 -13.97 18.81 5.16
C THR A 8 -12.57 18.22 5.36
N ASP A 9 -12.35 16.92 5.16
CA ASP A 9 -11.03 16.29 5.24
C ASP A 9 -10.07 16.78 4.14
N VAL A 10 -10.57 17.00 2.91
CA VAL A 10 -9.81 17.61 1.81
C VAL A 10 -9.45 19.07 2.12
N MET A 11 -10.32 19.83 2.79
CA MET A 11 -10.04 21.21 3.21
C MET A 11 -9.14 21.30 4.46
N ILE A 12 -9.27 20.40 5.43
CA ILE A 12 -8.46 20.37 6.66
C ILE A 12 -7.01 19.96 6.39
N GLY A 13 -6.75 19.12 5.39
CA GLY A 13 -5.40 18.70 4.99
C GLY A 13 -4.48 19.81 4.45
N THR A 14 -4.96 21.06 4.36
CA THR A 14 -4.19 22.21 3.82
C THR A 14 -3.68 23.21 4.87
N LEU A 15 -3.85 22.95 6.17
CA LEU A 15 -3.49 23.91 7.24
C LEU A 15 -2.20 23.63 8.02
N ASP A 16 -1.29 22.74 7.59
CA ASP A 16 0.02 22.57 8.25
C ASP A 16 1.23 22.83 7.33
N ALA A 17 1.17 23.94 6.58
CA ALA A 17 2.32 24.46 5.84
C ALA A 17 2.45 25.99 6.00
N GLY A 18 3.13 26.39 7.08
CA GLY A 18 4.01 27.56 7.15
C GLY A 18 3.39 28.95 7.02
N SER A 19 3.28 29.66 8.15
CA SER A 19 3.35 31.13 8.18
C SER A 19 4.29 31.59 9.30
N SER A 20 5.21 32.49 8.95
CA SER A 20 6.28 33.00 9.81
C SER A 20 6.08 34.47 10.22
N SER A 21 6.64 34.80 11.40
CA SER A 21 6.84 36.11 12.06
C SER A 21 5.63 36.60 12.91
N SER A 22 5.77 37.03 14.17
CA SER A 22 6.88 37.65 14.90
C SER A 22 6.68 37.60 16.43
N GLY A 23 7.77 37.45 17.21
CA GLY A 23 7.88 38.02 18.57
C GLY A 23 7.87 37.04 19.76
N GLY A 24 9.05 36.84 20.35
CA GLY A 24 9.21 36.86 21.82
C GLY A 24 8.99 35.58 22.63
N VAL A 25 10.10 35.15 23.26
CA VAL A 25 10.24 34.34 24.49
C VAL A 25 9.92 32.84 24.41
N GLY A 26 10.89 32.04 24.84
CA GLY A 26 11.06 30.66 24.42
C GLY A 26 10.34 29.60 25.26
N VAL A 27 10.06 28.49 24.57
CA VAL A 27 10.02 27.13 25.11
C VAL A 27 10.48 26.22 23.96
N ALA A 28 11.52 25.43 24.19
CA ALA A 28 12.02 24.46 23.22
C ALA A 28 11.06 23.27 23.14
N ILE A 29 10.39 23.11 21.99
CA ILE A 29 9.70 21.87 21.62
C ILE A 29 10.48 21.31 20.43
N ALA A 30 11.16 20.19 20.66
CA ALA A 30 11.84 19.44 19.62
C ALA A 30 10.78 18.78 18.72
N THR A 31 10.56 19.32 17.53
CA THR A 31 9.84 18.62 16.46
C THR A 31 10.84 17.76 15.70
N ALA A 32 10.74 16.45 15.89
CA ALA A 32 11.51 15.46 15.15
C ALA A 32 10.97 15.36 13.72
N SER A 33 11.52 16.17 12.82
CA SER A 33 11.39 15.96 11.38
C SER A 33 12.29 14.80 10.97
N THR A 34 11.75 13.59 10.85
CA THR A 34 12.47 12.45 10.25
C THR A 34 12.52 12.65 8.74
N SER A 35 13.42 13.52 8.28
CA SER A 35 13.89 13.48 6.89
C SER A 35 14.73 12.22 6.76
N THR A 36 14.23 11.24 6.01
CA THR A 36 15.03 10.10 5.54
C THR A 36 16.02 10.64 4.52
N GLU A 37 17.14 11.17 5.01
CA GLU A 37 18.22 11.69 4.18
C GLU A 37 18.84 10.52 3.41
N TRP A 38 18.66 10.52 2.09
CA TRP A 38 19.33 9.58 1.21
C TRP A 38 20.85 9.72 1.40
N PRO A 39 21.57 8.69 1.89
CA PRO A 39 22.99 8.81 2.15
C PRO A 39 23.70 9.11 0.83
N ARG A 40 24.26 10.32 0.71
CA ARG A 40 25.16 10.67 -0.39
C ARG A 40 26.39 9.78 -0.28
N SER A 41 26.47 8.82 -1.19
CA SER A 41 27.53 7.81 -1.34
C SER A 41 27.48 6.68 -0.28
N PRO A 42 27.86 5.43 -0.66
CA PRO A 42 28.04 4.36 0.30
C PRO A 42 29.21 4.73 1.21
N ARG A 43 28.91 5.35 2.34
CA ARG A 43 29.87 5.57 3.40
C ARG A 43 29.93 4.26 4.17
N VAL A 44 31.03 3.53 4.01
CA VAL A 44 31.33 2.38 4.86
C VAL A 44 31.39 2.94 6.28
N ASP A 45 30.48 2.49 7.15
CA ASP A 45 30.48 2.91 8.55
C ASP A 45 31.78 2.44 9.21
N GLU A 46 32.71 3.37 9.40
CA GLU A 46 33.98 3.22 10.12
C GLU A 46 33.77 3.02 11.65
N ALA A 47 32.57 2.68 12.10
CA ALA A 47 32.28 2.37 13.50
C ALA A 47 32.53 0.88 13.86
N GLY A 48 32.74 0.01 12.86
CA GLY A 48 33.00 -1.43 13.03
C GLY A 48 34.32 -1.92 12.38
N GLY A 49 35.22 -1.01 12.02
CA GLY A 49 36.35 -1.25 11.10
C GLY A 49 37.22 -2.47 11.44
N SER A 50 37.42 -2.77 12.72
CA SER A 50 38.22 -3.93 13.17
C SER A 50 37.52 -5.26 12.91
N SER A 51 36.20 -5.35 13.05
CA SER A 51 35.46 -6.62 12.87
C SER A 51 35.23 -6.91 11.39
N TRP A 52 34.90 -5.88 10.61
CA TRP A 52 34.67 -6.00 9.17
C TRP A 52 35.95 -6.38 8.40
N LEU A 53 37.12 -5.83 8.78
CA LEU A 53 38.41 -6.14 8.15
C LEU A 53 38.91 -7.57 8.38
N ASN A 54 38.42 -8.23 9.43
CA ASN A 54 38.77 -9.60 9.76
C ASN A 54 37.88 -10.65 9.05
N LYS A 55 36.78 -10.22 8.41
CA LYS A 55 35.93 -11.13 7.65
C LYS A 55 36.58 -11.54 6.33
N PRO A 56 36.38 -12.78 5.85
CA PRO A 56 36.77 -13.18 4.50
C PRO A 56 36.19 -12.24 3.45
N PRO A 57 36.89 -11.95 2.34
CA PRO A 57 36.42 -11.02 1.32
C PRO A 57 35.00 -11.31 0.82
N MET A 58 34.66 -12.58 0.62
CA MET A 58 33.33 -13.01 0.18
C MET A 58 32.21 -12.58 1.15
N GLU A 59 32.42 -12.76 2.45
CA GLU A 59 31.42 -12.39 3.47
C GLU A 59 31.19 -10.87 3.49
N ARG A 60 32.26 -10.09 3.30
CA ARG A 60 32.16 -8.62 3.21
C ARG A 60 31.37 -8.17 1.98
N PHE A 61 31.50 -8.87 0.85
CA PHE A 61 30.69 -8.61 -0.34
C PHE A 61 29.23 -8.99 -0.12
N ILE A 62 28.95 -10.12 0.52
CA ILE A 62 27.58 -10.53 0.88
C ILE A 62 26.94 -9.47 1.79
N ASP A 63 27.64 -9.02 2.84
CA ASP A 63 27.15 -7.97 3.74
C ASP A 63 26.80 -6.66 2.98
N ILE A 64 27.58 -6.31 1.95
CA ILE A 64 27.30 -5.12 1.11
C ILE A 64 26.09 -5.36 0.22
N LEU A 65 25.97 -6.55 -0.39
CA LEU A 65 24.84 -6.92 -1.24
C LEU A 65 23.53 -6.90 -0.44
N ASP A 66 23.53 -7.45 0.77
CA ASP A 66 22.35 -7.46 1.65
C ASP A 66 21.94 -6.03 2.06
N GLN A 67 22.91 -5.15 2.33
CA GLN A 67 22.65 -3.74 2.60
C GLN A 67 22.08 -3.00 1.39
N LEU A 68 22.55 -3.31 0.17
CA LEU A 68 22.01 -2.74 -1.05
C LEU A 68 20.59 -3.25 -1.32
N ASP A 69 20.35 -4.55 -1.13
CA ASP A 69 19.02 -5.15 -1.27
C ASP A 69 18.01 -4.52 -0.31
N THR A 70 18.40 -4.34 0.95
CA THR A 70 17.58 -3.63 1.96
C THR A 70 17.26 -2.20 1.53
N LYS A 71 18.21 -1.47 0.94
CA LYS A 71 18.00 -0.10 0.45
C LYS A 71 17.08 -0.07 -0.78
N VAL A 72 17.21 -1.04 -1.68
CA VAL A 72 16.31 -1.20 -2.83
C VAL A 72 14.88 -1.48 -2.34
N GLU A 73 14.71 -2.34 -1.35
CA GLU A 73 13.38 -2.62 -0.79
C GLU A 73 12.78 -1.42 -0.07
N SER A 74 13.58 -0.62 0.65
CA SER A 74 13.13 0.66 1.22
C SER A 74 12.67 1.63 0.13
N LEU A 75 13.45 1.78 -0.95
CA LEU A 75 13.09 2.63 -2.09
C LEU A 75 11.79 2.15 -2.75
N ARG A 76 11.62 0.83 -2.94
CA ARG A 76 10.39 0.25 -3.50
C ARG A 76 9.18 0.62 -2.64
N LYS A 77 9.30 0.47 -1.32
CA LYS A 77 8.24 0.82 -0.36
C LYS A 77 7.90 2.31 -0.39
N GLU A 78 8.90 3.19 -0.38
CA GLU A 78 8.72 4.64 -0.49
C GLU A 78 8.04 5.03 -1.82
N ALA A 79 8.47 4.44 -2.93
CA ALA A 79 7.87 4.67 -4.24
C ALA A 79 6.42 4.17 -4.33
N MET A 80 6.06 3.07 -3.66
CA MET A 80 4.66 2.63 -3.54
C MET A 80 3.82 3.66 -2.77
N VAL A 81 4.34 4.22 -1.66
CA VAL A 81 3.63 5.27 -0.90
C VAL A 81 3.42 6.53 -1.75
N LEU A 82 4.44 6.97 -2.50
CA LEU A 82 4.32 8.12 -3.40
C LEU A 82 3.30 7.86 -4.52
N ARG A 83 3.20 6.61 -4.99
CA ARG A 83 2.18 6.20 -5.98
C ARG A 83 0.78 6.30 -5.38
N ASP A 84 0.57 5.77 -4.18
CA ASP A 84 -0.73 5.86 -3.49
C ASP A 84 -1.14 7.33 -3.25
N GLN A 85 -0.18 8.20 -2.89
CA GLN A 85 -0.42 9.65 -2.74
C GLN A 85 -0.79 10.32 -4.07
N LYS A 86 -0.14 9.95 -5.17
CA LYS A 86 -0.49 10.41 -6.51
C LYS A 86 -1.92 9.98 -6.88
N ASP A 87 -2.25 8.72 -6.64
CA ASP A 87 -3.58 8.16 -6.95
C ASP A 87 -4.66 8.83 -6.11
N PHE A 88 -4.37 9.13 -4.83
CA PHE A 88 -5.25 9.94 -3.97
C PHE A 88 -5.48 11.35 -4.53
N LEU A 89 -4.42 12.06 -4.93
CA LEU A 89 -4.54 13.39 -5.52
C LEU A 89 -5.34 13.37 -6.82
N ALA A 90 -5.14 12.35 -7.66
CA ALA A 90 -5.90 12.18 -8.89
C ALA A 90 -7.39 12.02 -8.59
N MET A 91 -7.72 11.16 -7.62
CA MET A 91 -9.10 10.99 -7.14
C MET A 91 -9.69 12.30 -6.60
N SER A 92 -8.95 13.07 -5.79
CA SER A 92 -9.41 14.36 -5.28
C SER A 92 -9.72 15.36 -6.39
N VAL A 93 -8.87 15.42 -7.42
CA VAL A 93 -9.09 16.30 -8.58
C VAL A 93 -10.33 15.87 -9.38
N ASP A 94 -10.56 14.58 -9.53
CA ASP A 94 -11.75 14.06 -10.22
C ASP A 94 -13.03 14.25 -9.40
N LEU A 95 -12.98 14.17 -8.07
CA LEU A 95 -14.10 14.54 -7.21
C LEU A 95 -14.45 16.02 -7.34
N LEU A 96 -13.45 16.89 -7.44
CA LEU A 96 -13.67 18.32 -7.64
C LEU A 96 -14.34 18.59 -9.00
N LYS A 97 -13.88 17.95 -10.07
CA LYS A 97 -14.47 18.06 -11.43
C LYS A 97 -15.95 17.68 -11.48
N ASN A 98 -16.33 16.67 -10.72
CA ASN A 98 -17.68 16.10 -10.75
C ASN A 98 -18.58 16.66 -9.65
N ASN A 99 -18.13 17.70 -8.94
CA ASN A 99 -18.84 18.22 -7.80
C ASN A 99 -20.11 18.99 -8.21
N GLU A 100 -21.24 18.70 -7.55
CA GLU A 100 -22.53 19.30 -7.86
C GLU A 100 -22.55 20.83 -7.65
N TYR A 101 -21.70 21.39 -6.79
CA TYR A 101 -21.59 22.84 -6.60
C TYR A 101 -21.10 23.57 -7.86
N LEU A 102 -20.44 22.89 -8.80
CA LEU A 102 -20.06 23.48 -10.09
C LEU A 102 -21.27 23.81 -10.97
N THR A 103 -22.43 23.21 -10.72
CA THR A 103 -23.67 23.49 -11.45
C THR A 103 -24.32 24.82 -11.07
N GLY A 104 -23.99 25.36 -9.89
CA GLY A 104 -24.48 26.64 -9.41
C GLY A 104 -23.68 27.85 -9.87
N LEU A 105 -22.57 27.64 -10.59
CA LEU A 105 -21.67 28.68 -11.07
C LEU A 105 -22.11 29.19 -12.45
N ASN A 106 -21.78 30.45 -12.74
CA ASN A 106 -21.93 30.97 -14.09
C ASN A 106 -20.84 30.44 -15.04
N GLU A 107 -21.02 30.65 -16.34
CA GLU A 107 -20.14 30.10 -17.37
C GLU A 107 -18.67 30.54 -17.19
N ASN A 108 -18.43 31.81 -16.85
CA ASN A 108 -17.08 32.33 -16.67
C ASN A 108 -16.39 31.72 -15.44
N GLU A 109 -17.11 31.61 -14.32
CA GLU A 109 -16.61 30.99 -13.08
C GLU A 109 -16.27 29.51 -13.31
N ARG A 110 -17.10 28.81 -14.07
CA ARG A 110 -16.89 27.40 -14.42
C ARG A 110 -15.67 27.22 -15.31
N GLU A 111 -15.51 28.06 -16.33
CA GLU A 111 -14.34 28.02 -17.22
C GLU A 111 -13.03 28.30 -16.46
N GLU A 112 -13.06 29.24 -15.51
CA GLU A 112 -11.90 29.54 -14.66
C GLU A 112 -11.51 28.32 -13.80
N ILE A 113 -12.49 27.67 -13.16
CA ILE A 113 -12.25 26.46 -12.36
C ILE A 113 -11.73 25.31 -13.24
N ASP A 114 -12.32 25.08 -14.41
CA ASP A 114 -11.87 24.04 -15.34
C ASP A 114 -10.41 24.27 -15.76
N CYS A 115 -10.01 25.52 -16.00
CA CYS A 115 -8.61 25.87 -16.28
C CYS A 115 -7.68 25.49 -15.12
N TYR A 116 -8.06 25.79 -13.88
CA TYR A 116 -7.27 25.40 -12.70
C TYR A 116 -7.15 23.90 -12.54
N VAL A 117 -8.27 23.18 -12.69
CA VAL A 117 -8.34 21.72 -12.61
C VAL A 117 -7.48 21.06 -13.69
N GLN A 118 -7.55 21.54 -14.94
CA GLN A 118 -6.73 21.05 -16.05
C GLN A 118 -5.24 21.27 -15.75
N ARG A 119 -4.87 22.44 -15.25
CA ARG A 119 -3.48 22.76 -14.87
C ARG A 119 -2.96 21.83 -13.77
N ILE A 120 -3.78 21.55 -12.74
CA ILE A 120 -3.40 20.62 -11.66
C ILE A 120 -3.26 19.20 -12.21
N SER A 121 -4.23 18.75 -13.01
CA SER A 121 -4.21 17.43 -13.66
C SER A 121 -2.95 17.25 -14.53
N SER A 122 -2.58 18.28 -15.31
CA SER A 122 -1.38 18.26 -16.16
C SER A 122 -0.10 18.14 -15.33
N ARG A 123 0.02 18.90 -14.24
CA ARG A 123 1.18 18.83 -13.34
C ARG A 123 1.27 17.47 -12.64
N LEU A 124 0.15 16.95 -12.15
CA LEU A 124 0.11 15.63 -11.53
C LEU A 124 0.48 14.52 -12.53
N GLY A 125 0.10 14.69 -13.80
CA GLY A 125 0.47 13.78 -14.89
C GLY A 125 1.98 13.66 -15.14
N THR A 126 2.78 14.68 -14.77
CA THR A 126 4.25 14.62 -14.89
C THR A 126 4.93 13.71 -13.85
N VAL A 127 4.20 13.33 -12.80
CA VAL A 127 4.72 12.43 -11.75
C VAL A 127 4.52 10.99 -12.20
N GLU A 128 5.58 10.36 -12.70
CA GLU A 128 5.58 8.96 -13.16
C GLU A 128 6.33 8.08 -12.16
N LEU A 129 5.64 7.07 -11.62
CA LEU A 129 6.20 6.10 -10.68
C LEU A 129 5.89 4.70 -11.20
N ASN A 130 6.94 3.92 -11.44
CA ASN A 130 6.80 2.54 -11.89
C ASN A 130 7.51 1.60 -10.92
N VAL A 131 6.73 0.87 -10.12
CA VAL A 131 7.22 -0.21 -9.26
C VAL A 131 6.50 -1.47 -9.69
N CYS A 132 7.26 -2.39 -10.30
CA CYS A 132 6.73 -3.68 -10.73
C CYS A 132 7.18 -4.80 -9.77
N THR A 133 6.30 -5.77 -9.59
CA THR A 133 6.67 -7.10 -9.09
C THR A 133 7.23 -7.88 -10.27
N VAL A 134 8.51 -8.24 -10.21
CA VAL A 134 9.14 -9.07 -11.24
C VAL A 134 8.74 -10.51 -10.99
N ARG A 135 8.24 -11.18 -12.03
CA ARG A 135 7.79 -12.58 -11.97
C ARG A 135 8.43 -13.40 -13.06
N ASP A 136 8.70 -14.67 -12.76
CA ASP A 136 8.92 -15.68 -13.78
C ASP A 136 7.60 -16.30 -14.26
N GLN A 137 7.68 -17.17 -15.28
CA GLN A 137 6.49 -17.80 -15.85
C GLN A 137 5.73 -18.66 -14.84
N ALA A 138 6.43 -19.37 -13.95
CA ALA A 138 5.79 -20.23 -12.96
C ALA A 138 5.03 -19.40 -11.91
N GLN A 139 5.60 -18.28 -11.49
CA GLN A 139 4.96 -17.33 -10.57
C GLN A 139 3.72 -16.68 -11.20
N GLU A 140 3.76 -16.34 -12.49
CA GLU A 140 2.60 -15.79 -13.21
C GLU A 140 1.48 -16.83 -13.36
N ASP A 141 1.82 -18.09 -13.67
CA ASP A 141 0.86 -19.19 -13.75
C ASP A 141 0.20 -19.45 -12.38
N SER A 142 0.99 -19.43 -11.31
CA SER A 142 0.49 -19.52 -9.94
C SER A 142 -0.45 -18.36 -9.60
N LEU A 143 -0.09 -17.12 -9.93
CA LEU A 143 -0.94 -15.95 -9.69
C LEU A 143 -2.25 -16.03 -10.47
N HIS A 144 -2.22 -16.44 -11.73
CA HIS A 144 -3.41 -16.65 -12.54
C HIS A 144 -4.34 -17.71 -11.92
N HIS A 145 -3.77 -18.81 -11.41
CA HIS A 145 -4.55 -19.85 -10.76
C HIS A 145 -5.13 -19.37 -9.42
N VAL A 146 -4.40 -18.58 -8.61
CA VAL A 146 -4.97 -17.92 -7.42
C VAL A 146 -6.16 -17.05 -7.79
N ASN A 147 -6.02 -16.21 -8.81
CA ASN A 147 -7.09 -15.32 -9.26
C ASN A 147 -8.33 -16.11 -9.69
N SER A 148 -8.13 -17.20 -10.46
CA SER A 148 -9.22 -18.09 -10.86
C SER A 148 -9.95 -18.70 -9.65
N LEU A 149 -9.23 -19.08 -8.59
CA LEU A 149 -9.83 -19.60 -7.35
C LEU A 149 -10.65 -18.53 -6.62
N ILE A 150 -10.19 -17.27 -6.60
CA ILE A 150 -10.94 -16.15 -6.02
C ILE A 150 -12.20 -15.87 -6.83
N ASP A 151 -12.11 -15.91 -8.16
CA ASP A 151 -13.26 -15.65 -9.03
C ASP A 151 -14.36 -16.71 -8.85
N LEU A 152 -14.01 -17.96 -8.50
CA LEU A 152 -14.98 -18.99 -8.12
C LEU A 152 -15.74 -18.65 -6.83
N ILE A 153 -15.12 -17.95 -5.87
CA ILE A 153 -15.80 -17.45 -4.66
C ILE A 153 -16.80 -16.36 -5.05
N ILE A 154 -16.38 -15.43 -5.91
CA ILE A 154 -17.21 -14.31 -6.35
C ILE A 154 -18.40 -14.80 -7.18
N ALA A 155 -18.20 -15.80 -8.04
CA ALA A 155 -19.24 -16.37 -8.89
C ALA A 155 -20.18 -17.35 -8.16
N SER A 156 -19.87 -17.75 -6.92
CA SER A 156 -20.70 -18.70 -6.18
C SER A 156 -22.03 -18.05 -5.76
N ALA A 157 -23.12 -18.77 -6.06
CA ALA A 157 -24.49 -18.30 -5.80
C ALA A 157 -24.90 -18.39 -4.31
N ASP A 158 -24.12 -19.08 -3.48
CA ASP A 158 -24.38 -19.21 -2.04
C ASP A 158 -23.42 -18.31 -1.24
N PRO A 159 -23.92 -17.20 -0.66
CA PRO A 159 -23.11 -16.28 0.13
C PRO A 159 -22.44 -16.91 1.37
N VAL A 160 -23.07 -17.93 1.97
CA VAL A 160 -22.55 -18.62 3.16
C VAL A 160 -21.34 -19.48 2.78
N ILE A 161 -21.45 -20.24 1.69
CA ILE A 161 -20.35 -21.06 1.17
C ILE A 161 -19.20 -20.17 0.69
N SER A 162 -19.51 -19.10 -0.04
CA SER A 162 -18.51 -18.13 -0.50
C SER A 162 -17.74 -17.52 0.67
N ARG A 163 -18.44 -17.10 1.72
CA ARG A 163 -17.82 -16.54 2.94
C ARG A 163 -16.92 -17.57 3.63
N GLN A 164 -17.39 -18.80 3.82
CA GLN A 164 -16.61 -19.86 4.45
C GLN A 164 -15.34 -20.17 3.65
N LYS A 165 -15.45 -20.24 2.33
CA LYS A 165 -14.31 -20.51 1.44
C LYS A 165 -13.31 -19.36 1.41
N CYS A 166 -13.79 -18.12 1.40
CA CYS A 166 -12.96 -16.93 1.56
C CYS A 166 -12.19 -16.93 2.88
N GLN A 167 -12.82 -17.35 3.98
CA GLN A 167 -12.15 -17.51 5.27
C GLN A 167 -11.06 -18.60 5.22
N GLN A 168 -11.32 -19.74 4.58
CA GLN A 168 -10.31 -20.80 4.41
C GLN A 168 -9.09 -20.33 3.60
N TYR A 169 -9.30 -19.51 2.57
CA TYR A 169 -8.21 -18.91 1.78
C TYR A 169 -7.43 -17.89 2.60
N LEU A 170 -8.11 -17.05 3.38
CA LEU A 170 -7.47 -16.06 4.24
C LEU A 170 -6.63 -16.73 5.35
N ASN A 171 -7.10 -17.86 5.89
CA ASN A 171 -6.34 -18.67 6.84
C ASN A 171 -5.04 -19.20 6.19
N ALA A 172 -5.07 -19.58 4.91
CA ALA A 172 -3.90 -20.04 4.17
C ALA A 172 -2.90 -18.92 3.85
N CYS A 173 -3.34 -17.65 3.80
CA CYS A 173 -2.44 -16.50 3.74
C CYS A 173 -1.75 -16.18 5.08
N SER A 174 -2.21 -16.80 6.17
CA SER A 174 -1.70 -16.55 7.53
C SER A 174 -0.69 -17.60 8.00
N THR A 175 -0.60 -18.76 7.33
CA THR A 175 0.45 -19.76 7.60
C THR A 175 1.84 -19.30 7.17
N THR A 176 1.94 -18.28 6.31
CA THR A 176 3.20 -17.64 5.91
C THR A 176 3.78 -16.72 7.01
N ASP A 177 2.95 -16.22 7.93
CA ASP A 177 3.39 -15.46 9.12
C ASP A 177 3.66 -16.46 10.27
N THR A 178 4.88 -17.02 10.34
CA THR A 178 5.27 -18.07 11.31
C THR A 178 5.29 -17.62 12.78
N SER A 179 4.77 -16.43 13.13
CA SER A 179 4.84 -15.84 14.47
C SER A 179 3.56 -15.90 15.31
N VAL A 180 2.42 -16.41 14.78
CA VAL A 180 1.11 -16.25 15.45
C VAL A 180 0.48 -17.58 15.93
N TYR A 181 1.08 -18.73 15.64
CA TYR A 181 0.53 -20.03 16.07
C TYR A 181 1.17 -20.51 17.37
N THR A 182 0.88 -19.86 18.50
CA THR A 182 1.18 -20.41 19.83
C THR A 182 -0.04 -20.74 20.69
N ASP A 183 -1.27 -20.34 20.33
CA ASP A 183 -2.44 -20.54 21.22
C ASP A 183 -3.75 -20.98 20.54
N ILE A 184 -3.73 -21.46 19.28
CA ILE A 184 -4.95 -21.97 18.62
C ILE A 184 -4.73 -23.43 18.18
N ASP A 185 -5.64 -24.32 18.60
CA ASP A 185 -5.63 -25.74 18.24
C ASP A 185 -5.59 -25.91 16.71
N PRO A 186 -4.54 -26.54 16.13
CA PRO A 186 -4.39 -26.75 14.69
C PRO A 186 -5.58 -27.44 14.03
N ASN A 187 -6.39 -28.18 14.79
CA ASN A 187 -7.59 -28.84 14.29
C ASN A 187 -8.81 -27.92 14.10
N THR A 188 -8.76 -26.69 14.60
CA THR A 188 -9.90 -25.75 14.53
C THR A 188 -9.82 -24.78 13.35
N VAL A 189 -8.64 -24.59 12.74
CA VAL A 189 -8.46 -23.68 11.60
C VAL A 189 -8.49 -24.47 10.29
N CYS A 190 -9.67 -24.53 9.66
CA CYS A 190 -9.79 -25.11 8.33
C CYS A 190 -9.07 -24.21 7.30
N THR A 191 -8.06 -24.76 6.63
CA THR A 191 -7.30 -24.13 5.54
C THR A 191 -7.52 -24.90 4.24
N ASP A 192 -7.62 -24.20 3.11
CA ASP A 192 -7.66 -24.85 1.80
C ASP A 192 -6.25 -25.14 1.31
N LYS A 193 -5.87 -26.43 1.33
CA LYS A 193 -4.52 -26.89 0.95
C LYS A 193 -4.21 -26.71 -0.54
N LYS A 194 -5.23 -26.72 -1.40
CA LYS A 194 -5.04 -26.44 -2.83
C LYS A 194 -4.68 -24.98 -3.02
N PHE A 195 -5.43 -24.08 -2.39
CA PHE A 195 -5.16 -22.64 -2.43
C PHE A 195 -3.79 -22.32 -1.82
N GLU A 196 -3.46 -22.87 -0.65
CA GLU A 196 -2.16 -22.69 0.02
C GLU A 196 -0.99 -23.08 -0.90
N SER A 197 -1.07 -24.25 -1.55
CA SER A 197 -0.02 -24.72 -2.46
C SER A 197 0.19 -23.79 -3.66
N VAL A 198 -0.89 -23.24 -4.23
CA VAL A 198 -0.80 -22.33 -5.38
C VAL A 198 -0.30 -20.95 -4.94
N LEU A 199 -0.75 -20.48 -3.77
CA LEU A 199 -0.33 -19.21 -3.15
C LEU A 199 1.18 -19.18 -2.89
N LEU A 200 1.76 -20.27 -2.38
CA LEU A 200 3.20 -20.38 -2.13
C LEU A 200 4.06 -20.28 -3.40
N GLY A 201 3.48 -20.55 -4.58
CA GLY A 201 4.15 -20.34 -5.86
C GLY A 201 4.16 -18.88 -6.32
N CYS A 202 3.43 -17.98 -5.65
CA CYS A 202 3.43 -16.55 -5.96
C CYS A 202 4.57 -15.82 -5.23
N THR A 203 4.92 -14.62 -5.71
CA THR A 203 5.88 -13.75 -4.99
C THR A 203 5.34 -13.30 -3.63
N LEU A 204 6.21 -12.92 -2.70
CA LEU A 204 5.78 -12.39 -1.39
C LEU A 204 4.91 -11.13 -1.53
N ASP A 205 5.16 -10.29 -2.53
CA ASP A 205 4.36 -9.09 -2.82
C ASP A 205 2.93 -9.47 -3.25
N ASP A 206 2.80 -10.49 -4.09
CA ASP A 206 1.51 -11.00 -4.52
C ASP A 206 0.75 -11.61 -3.35
N GLN A 207 1.41 -12.43 -2.52
CA GLN A 207 0.77 -13.04 -1.35
C GLN A 207 0.19 -11.98 -0.40
N LYS A 208 0.93 -10.88 -0.15
CA LYS A 208 0.44 -9.73 0.64
C LYS A 208 -0.76 -9.06 -0.03
N THR A 209 -0.71 -8.87 -1.35
CA THR A 209 -1.78 -8.22 -2.12
C THR A 209 -3.04 -9.08 -2.15
N ILE A 210 -2.90 -10.39 -2.37
CA ILE A 210 -3.98 -11.38 -2.32
C ILE A 210 -4.62 -11.42 -0.94
N LYS A 211 -3.83 -11.41 0.15
CA LYS A 211 -4.34 -11.34 1.53
C LYS A 211 -5.24 -10.12 1.74
N LYS A 212 -4.79 -8.93 1.32
CA LYS A 212 -5.59 -7.69 1.38
C LYS A 212 -6.89 -7.81 0.56
N ARG A 213 -6.82 -8.37 -0.66
CA ARG A 213 -8.00 -8.59 -1.52
C ARG A 213 -9.02 -9.53 -0.84
N LEU A 214 -8.56 -10.62 -0.24
CA LEU A 214 -9.41 -11.57 0.48
C LEU A 214 -10.03 -10.95 1.74
N GLN A 215 -9.29 -10.11 2.48
CA GLN A 215 -9.83 -9.40 3.64
C GLN A 215 -10.99 -8.48 3.23
N ALA A 216 -10.81 -7.68 2.17
CA ALA A 216 -11.87 -6.81 1.65
C ALA A 216 -13.08 -7.62 1.15
N LEU A 217 -12.84 -8.72 0.43
CA LEU A 217 -13.90 -9.61 -0.05
C LEU A 217 -14.68 -10.25 1.10
N LEU A 218 -14.00 -10.68 2.17
CA LEU A 218 -14.64 -11.27 3.34
C LEU A 218 -15.57 -10.28 4.05
N VAL A 219 -15.15 -9.01 4.18
CA VAL A 219 -16.00 -7.94 4.74
C VAL A 219 -17.30 -7.81 3.93
N TYR A 220 -17.18 -7.77 2.60
CA TYR A 220 -18.32 -7.70 1.70
C TYR A 220 -19.26 -8.91 1.83
N LEU A 221 -18.71 -10.14 1.78
CA LEU A 221 -19.51 -11.37 1.89
C LEU A 221 -20.20 -11.50 3.26
N THR A 222 -19.56 -10.99 4.32
CA THR A 222 -20.15 -10.97 5.67
C THR A 222 -21.37 -10.05 5.72
N GLN A 223 -21.31 -8.88 5.09
CA GLN A 223 -22.47 -7.99 5.00
C GLN A 223 -23.63 -8.65 4.25
N GLN A 224 -23.35 -9.33 3.13
CA GLN A 224 -24.38 -10.05 2.35
C GLN A 224 -25.08 -11.17 3.13
N THR A 225 -24.37 -11.82 4.04
CA THR A 225 -24.94 -12.93 4.84
C THR A 225 -25.68 -12.47 6.10
N ILE A 226 -25.61 -11.18 6.46
CA ILE A 226 -26.37 -10.60 7.59
C ILE A 226 -27.74 -10.07 7.11
N ILE A 227 -27.88 -9.78 5.82
CA ILE A 227 -29.10 -9.18 5.22
C ILE A 227 -30.14 -10.27 4.83
N HIS A 228 -29.77 -11.55 4.91
CA HIS A 228 -30.65 -12.71 4.70
C HIS A 228 -30.91 -13.45 6.01
#